data_AF-A0A9W8ECD0-F1
#
_entry.id   AF-A0A9W8ECD0-F1
#
_cell.length_a   1.000
_cell.length_b   1.000
_cell.length_c   1.000
_cell.angle_alpha   90.00
_cell.angle_beta   90.00
_cell.angle_gamma   90.00
#
_symmetry.space_group_name_H-M   'P 1'
#
loop_
_entity.id
_entity.type
_entity.pdbx_description
1 polymer ?
#
loop_
_entity_poly.entity_id
_entity_poly.type
_entity_poly.pdbx_seq_one_letter_code
_entity_poly.pdbx_strand_id
1 'polypeptide(L)' 'MALPVQTLKQSLRREMRAKLSQLTTQHIQQQSDQVVRSVLELPVYQQSVNVCVYLSMTNEIQTYGLLQALFLQ' A
#
# COMPACT_ATOMS: atom_id res chain seq x y z
N MET A 1 -30.33 1.04 12.94
CA MET A 1 -30.02 -0.12 12.06
C MET A 1 -28.85 0.27 11.17
N ALA A 2 -27.71 -0.41 11.25
CA ALA A 2 -26.61 -0.14 10.32
C ALA A 2 -27.01 -0.59 8.90
N LEU A 3 -26.75 0.25 7.90
CA LEU A 3 -27.10 -0.07 6.51
C LEU A 3 -26.37 -1.34 6.06
N PRO A 4 -27.00 -2.26 5.29
CA PRO A 4 -26.40 -3.54 4.91
C PRO A 4 -24.97 -3.44 4.37
N VAL A 5 -24.70 -2.41 3.57
CA VAL A 5 -23.38 -2.12 2.99
C VAL A 5 -22.32 -1.80 4.06
N GLN A 6 -22.69 -1.09 5.13
CA GLN A 6 -21.76 -0.75 6.22
C GLN A 6 -21.32 -2.01 6.96
N THR A 7 -22.26 -2.91 7.27
CA THR A 7 -21.99 -4.19 7.93
C THR A 7 -21.10 -5.07 7.07
N LEU A 8 -21.37 -5.16 5.76
CA LEU A 8 -20.53 -5.91 4.82
C LEU A 8 -19.11 -5.35 4.73
N LYS A 9 -18.96 -4.02 4.63
CA LYS A 9 -17.63 -3.37 4.65
C LYS A 9 -16.88 -3.61 5.96
N GLN A 10 -17.57 -3.61 7.11
CA GLN A 10 -16.94 -3.91 8.39
C GLN A 10 -16.47 -5.36 8.48
N SER A 11 -17.29 -6.30 8.02
CA SER A 11 -16.94 -7.73 7.98
C SER A 11 -15.70 -7.96 7.11
N LEU A 12 -15.68 -7.40 5.89
CA LEU A 12 -14.52 -7.49 5.00
C LEU A 12 -13.25 -6.87 5.61
N ARG A 13 -13.34 -5.70 6.27
CA ARG A 13 -12.17 -5.09 6.92
C ARG A 13 -11.62 -5.97 8.05
N ARG A 14 -12.48 -6.66 8.80
CA ARG A 14 -12.04 -7.60 9.85
C ARG A 14 -11.29 -8.77 9.25
N GLU A 15 -11.83 -9.35 8.18
CA GLU A 15 -11.20 -10.45 7.45
C GLU A 15 -9.83 -10.03 6.89
N MET A 16 -9.75 -8.87 6.23
CA MET A 16 -8.50 -8.36 5.66
C MET A 16 -7.45 -8.10 6.73
N ARG A 17 -7.82 -7.55 7.90
CA ARG A 17 -6.88 -7.36 9.01
C ARG A 17 -6.32 -8.69 9.52
N ALA A 18 -7.17 -9.71 9.64
CA ALA A 18 -6.72 -11.04 10.06
C ALA A 18 -5.72 -11.63 9.05
N LYS A 19 -6.03 -11.54 7.74
CA LYS A 19 -5.12 -11.98 6.68
C LYS A 19 -3.79 -11.25 6.69
N LEU A 20 -3.81 -9.92 6.75
CA LEU A 20 -2.60 -9.09 6.74
C LEU A 20 -1.73 -9.32 7.98
N SER A 21 -2.33 -9.58 9.15
CA SER A 21 -1.58 -9.86 10.38
C SER A 21 -0.76 -11.15 10.36
N GLN A 22 -1.02 -12.03 9.40
CA GLN A 22 -0.29 -13.29 9.23
C GLN A 22 0.93 -13.15 8.31
N LEU A 23 1.11 -12.00 7.66
CA LEU A 23 2.22 -11.77 6.75
C LEU A 23 3.51 -11.53 7.54
N THR A 24 4.59 -12.14 7.08
CA THR A 24 5.93 -11.87 7.63
C THR A 24 6.47 -10.56 7.05
N THR A 25 7.36 -9.91 7.80
CA THR A 25 8.05 -8.69 7.34
C THR A 25 8.78 -8.92 6.01
N GLN A 26 9.39 -10.09 5.82
CA GLN A 26 10.05 -10.45 4.57
C GLN A 26 9.07 -10.49 3.40
N HIS A 27 7.89 -11.08 3.61
CA HIS A 27 6.88 -11.19 2.55
C HIS A 27 6.30 -9.82 2.18
N ILE A 28 6.06 -8.98 3.19
CA ILE A 28 5.66 -7.58 2.98
C ILE A 28 6.73 -6.84 2.18
N GLN A 29 8.02 -7.00 2.52
CA GLN A 29 9.11 -6.36 1.78
C GLN A 29 9.15 -6.81 0.31
N GLN A 30 9.09 -8.11 0.04
CA GLN A 30 9.12 -8.65 -1.32
C GLN A 30 7.98 -8.11 -2.19
N GLN A 31 6.76 -8.08 -1.64
CA GLN A 31 5.62 -7.51 -2.36
C GLN A 31 5.77 -5.99 -2.53
N SER A 32 6.32 -5.31 -1.53
CA SER A 32 6.55 -3.86 -1.59
C SER A 32 7.55 -3.52 -2.69
N ASP A 33 8.65 -4.26 -2.83
CA ASP A 33 9.64 -4.04 -3.88
C ASP A 33 9.03 -4.18 -5.28
N GLN A 34 8.18 -5.20 -5.46
CA GLN A 34 7.47 -5.41 -6.72
C GLN A 34 6.49 -4.26 -7.02
N VAL A 35 5.72 -3.81 -6.03
CA VAL A 35 4.78 -2.69 -6.18
C VAL A 35 5.52 -1.39 -6.48
N VAL A 36 6.60 -1.10 -5.74
CA VAL A 36 7.43 0.10 -5.95
C VAL A 36 7.94 0.12 -7.38
N ARG A 37 8.57 -0.96 -7.85
CA ARG A 37 9.03 -1.07 -9.24
C ARG A 37 7.91 -0.81 -10.24
N SER A 38 6.76 -1.45 -10.05
CA SER A 38 5.61 -1.30 -10.94
C SER A 38 5.13 0.15 -10.98
N VAL A 39 5.07 0.83 -9.84
CA VAL A 39 4.65 2.24 -9.74
C VAL A 39 5.64 3.17 -10.44
N LEU A 40 6.95 2.95 -10.30
CA LEU A 40 7.97 3.75 -10.97
C LEU A 40 7.91 3.63 -12.50
N GLU A 41 7.45 2.49 -13.01
CA GLU A 41 7.27 2.22 -14.44
C GLU A 41 5.96 2.82 -15.00
N LEU A 42 5.03 3.28 -14.15
CA LEU A 42 3.76 3.84 -14.62
C LEU A 42 3.94 5.23 -15.25
N PRO A 43 3.39 5.48 -16.46
CA PRO A 43 3.43 6.80 -17.08
C PRO A 43 2.82 7.90 -16.21
N VAL A 44 1.73 7.60 -15.50
CA VAL A 44 1.07 8.57 -14.60
C VAL A 44 1.98 8.99 -13.45
N TYR A 45 2.81 8.09 -12.93
CA TYR A 45 3.78 8.45 -11.90
C TYR A 45 4.90 9.32 -12.48
N GLN A 46 5.46 8.92 -13.63
CA GLN A 46 6.56 9.63 -14.29
C GLN A 46 6.18 11.04 -14.75
N GLN A 47 4.92 11.25 -15.14
CA GLN A 47 4.40 12.55 -15.58
C GLN A 47 3.91 13.43 -14.42
N SER A 48 3.85 12.91 -13.20
CA SER A 48 3.34 13.64 -12.04
C SER A 48 4.42 14.58 -11.49
N VAL A 49 4.07 15.86 -11.37
CA VAL A 49 4.95 16.87 -10.74
C VAL A 49 4.79 16.88 -9.22
N ASN A 50 3.57 16.60 -8.73
CA ASN A 50 3.25 16.55 -7.30
C ASN A 50 2.71 15.18 -6.96
N VAL A 51 3.35 14.51 -5.99
CA VAL A 51 2.96 13.17 -5.56
C VAL A 51 2.64 13.19 -4.07
N CYS A 52 1.46 12.68 -3.71
CA CYS A 52 1.10 12.42 -2.32
C CYS A 52 1.34 10.94 -2.03
N VAL A 53 2.17 10.65 -1.03
CA VAL A 53 2.43 9.27 -0.59
C VAL A 53 2.26 9.19 0.92
N TYR A 54 1.69 8.09 1.39
CA TYR A 54 1.56 7.82 2.82
C TYR A 54 2.86 7.22 3.38
N LEU A 55 3.08 7.37 4.69
CA LEU A 55 4.12 6.66 5.41
C LEU A 55 3.56 5.31 5.87
N SER A 56 4.22 4.23 5.47
CA SER A 56 3.73 2.87 5.66
C SER A 56 3.72 2.44 7.13
N MET A 57 2.65 1.73 7.51
CA MET A 57 2.56 1.03 8.81
C MET A 57 2.99 -0.44 8.70
N THR A 58 3.00 -1.15 9.84
CA THR A 58 3.55 -2.52 10.00
C THR A 58 2.92 -3.59 9.09
N ASN A 59 1.73 -3.36 8.55
CA ASN A 59 0.99 -4.33 7.71
C ASN A 59 0.55 -3.73 6.36
N GLU A 60 1.27 -2.70 5.90
CA GLU A 60 1.03 -2.04 4.63
C GLU A 60 2.23 -2.23 3.70
N ILE A 61 2.04 -1.90 2.42
CA ILE A 61 3.14 -1.82 1.47
C ILE A 61 4.14 -0.78 1.96
N GLN A 62 5.42 -1.13 1.98
CA GLN A 62 6.49 -0.22 2.34
C GLN A 62 6.70 0.81 1.23
N THR A 63 6.32 2.06 1.49
CA THR A 63 6.35 3.15 0.52
C THR A 63 7.63 3.96 0.54
N TYR A 64 8.58 3.63 1.42
CA TYR A 64 9.83 4.38 1.56
C TYR A 64 10.66 4.40 0.26
N GLY A 65 10.62 3.32 -0.53
CA GLY A 65 11.25 3.28 -1.85
C GLY A 65 10.70 4.33 -2.83
N LEU A 66 9.40 4.65 -2.74
CA LEU A 66 8.80 5.72 -3.54
C LEU A 66 9.27 7.10 -3.07
N LEU A 67 9.39 7.31 -1.76
CA LEU A 67 9.92 8.57 -1.21
C LEU A 67 11.36 8.80 -1.66
N GLN A 68 12.20 7.76 -1.58
CA GLN A 68 13.57 7.83 -2.08
C GLN A 68 13.60 8.20 -3.56
N ALA A 69 12.78 7.54 -4.39
CA ALA A 69 12.71 7.83 -5.82
C ALA A 69 12.16 9.24 -6.14
N LEU A 70 11.34 9.85 -5.29
CA LEU A 70 10.82 11.21 -5.48
C LEU A 70 11.89 12.28 -5.23
N PHE A 71 12.81 12.06 -4.29
CA PHE A 71 13.80 13.06 -3.86
C PHE A 71 15.22 12.81 -4.38
N LEU A 72 15.52 11.60 -4.87
CA LEU A 72 16.83 11.24 -5.44
C LEU A 72 16.84 11.24 -6.98
N GLN A 73 15.81 11.79 -7.61
CA GLN A 73 15.81 12.07 -9.05
C GLN A 73 16.74 13.22 -9.42
#